data_AF-A0A848XN81-F1
#
_entry.id   AF-A0A848XN81-F1
#
_cell.length_a   1.000
_cell.length_b   1.000
_cell.length_c   1.000
_cell.angle_alpha   90.00
_cell.angle_beta   90.00
_cell.angle_gamma   90.00
#
_symmetry.space_group_name_H-M   'P 1'
#
loop_
_entity.id
_entity.type
_entity.pdbx_description
1 polymer ?
#
loop_
_entity_poly.entity_id
_entity_poly.type
_entity_poly.pdbx_seq_one_letter_code
_entity_poly.pdbx_strand_id
1 'polypeptide(L)'
;RSAAPATAIVVAIGGAWLGLYNHRTVGDPFKLAYQVHEETYSMSSLKPWKAVSEAPAYRHRVLAEFHHMEKEGRARTQTPGMILKQAPLKAGAMGIFFLGFFGLPALAGLPGAVRKDKGLIPLVATGGLVLVLSLWTIAFAHYLAPVAPIAYALLAASVAHLVHAAAARRWARWILNGSAALFVAVIGLRAALTFVPAGEETFGEQRSRVASSLAERPGKDLVFVQYSRAHTVHNEWVYNAADIDDSEVVWARDMGAAANRELIDYYPDRRPWLLLVGPEEQRVEPDQAEPTRLMDYPESALQQTANRARSDADKPSS
;
A
#
# COMPACT_ATOMS: atom_id res chain seq x y z
N ARG A 1 19.21 32.60 10.33
CA ARG A 1 19.95 31.59 11.13
C ARG A 1 19.90 30.30 10.35
N SER A 2 21.04 29.78 9.92
CA SER A 2 21.11 28.70 8.93
C SER A 2 20.61 27.38 9.53
N ALA A 3 19.51 26.84 9.01
CA ALA A 3 18.98 25.52 9.41
C ALA A 3 19.87 24.34 8.94
N ALA A 4 20.84 24.62 8.06
CA ALA A 4 21.73 23.63 7.46
C ALA A 4 22.44 22.68 8.43
N PRO A 5 22.96 23.10 9.60
CA PRO A 5 23.62 22.20 10.54
C PRO A 5 22.64 21.20 11.16
N ALA A 6 21.44 21.65 11.51
CA ALA A 6 20.40 20.80 12.08
C ALA A 6 19.90 19.77 11.07
N THR A 7 19.67 20.19 9.81
CA THR A 7 19.31 19.27 8.73
C THR A 7 20.40 18.23 8.48
N ALA A 8 21.68 18.65 8.43
CA ALA A 8 22.80 17.73 8.23
C ALA A 8 22.89 16.69 9.35
N ILE A 9 22.68 17.10 10.62
CA ILE A 9 22.66 16.18 11.77
C ILE A 9 21.52 15.18 11.66
N VAL A 10 20.30 15.63 11.35
CA VAL A 10 19.14 14.75 11.20
C VAL A 10 19.35 13.73 10.07
N VAL A 11 19.87 14.19 8.92
CA VAL A 11 20.17 13.30 7.79
C VAL A 11 21.29 12.32 8.14
N ALA A 12 22.33 12.75 8.83
CA ALA A 12 23.43 11.88 9.24
C ALA A 12 22.99 10.79 10.22
N ILE A 13 22.23 11.17 11.26
CA ILE A 13 21.70 10.22 12.26
C ILE A 13 20.71 9.26 11.60
N GLY A 14 19.78 9.79 10.79
CA GLY A 14 18.80 8.96 10.08
C GLY A 14 19.47 7.99 9.10
N GLY A 15 20.48 8.46 8.35
CA GLY A 15 21.26 7.64 7.43
C GLY A 15 22.07 6.56 8.14
N ALA A 16 22.70 6.89 9.28
CA ALA A 16 23.44 5.92 10.08
C ALA A 16 22.52 4.83 10.65
N TRP A 17 21.35 5.22 11.17
CA TRP A 17 20.37 4.26 11.69
C TRP A 17 19.79 3.38 10.59
N LEU A 18 19.47 3.95 9.43
CA LEU A 18 19.01 3.19 8.27
C LEU A 18 20.08 2.20 7.80
N GLY A 19 21.34 2.62 7.74
CA GLY A 19 22.46 1.74 7.39
C GLY A 19 22.63 0.60 8.39
N LEU A 20 22.51 0.88 9.69
CA LEU A 20 22.54 -0.15 10.72
C LEU A 20 21.37 -1.14 10.56
N TYR A 21 20.16 -0.63 10.34
CA TYR A 21 18.97 -1.45 10.10
C TYR A 21 19.14 -2.36 8.88
N ASN A 22 19.59 -1.82 7.76
CA ASN A 22 19.83 -2.58 6.54
C ASN A 22 20.90 -3.66 6.74
N HIS A 23 22.02 -3.32 7.41
CA HIS A 23 23.06 -4.29 7.71
C HIS A 23 22.55 -5.43 8.62
N ARG A 24 21.70 -5.12 9.61
CA ARG A 24 21.11 -6.14 10.50
C ARG A 24 20.06 -7.01 9.83
N THR A 25 19.38 -6.52 8.79
CA THR A 25 18.28 -7.23 8.13
C THR A 25 18.73 -8.01 6.89
N VAL A 26 19.62 -7.43 6.08
CA VAL A 26 20.04 -8.01 4.78
C VAL A 26 21.56 -8.10 4.61
N GLY A 27 22.34 -7.77 5.64
CA GLY A 27 23.80 -7.91 5.66
C GLY A 27 24.58 -6.76 5.03
N ASP A 28 23.91 -5.82 4.35
CA ASP A 28 24.54 -4.71 3.64
C ASP A 28 23.91 -3.36 4.06
N PRO A 29 24.68 -2.39 4.60
CA PRO A 29 24.14 -1.10 5.03
C PRO A 29 23.54 -0.25 3.91
N PHE A 30 23.93 -0.49 2.65
CA PHE A 30 23.46 0.26 1.49
C PHE A 30 22.38 -0.47 0.68
N LYS A 31 22.04 -1.71 1.06
CA LYS A 31 20.96 -2.48 0.42
C LYS A 31 19.70 -2.42 1.27
N LEU A 32 18.62 -1.87 0.70
CA LEU A 32 17.33 -1.78 1.39
C LEU A 32 16.63 -3.15 1.41
N ALA A 33 15.93 -3.47 2.48
CA ALA A 33 15.09 -4.68 2.54
C ALA A 33 14.07 -4.74 1.38
N TYR A 34 13.53 -3.59 0.98
CA TYR A 34 12.65 -3.48 -0.17
C TYR A 34 13.35 -3.83 -1.50
N GLN A 35 14.64 -3.53 -1.66
CA GLN A 35 15.39 -3.97 -2.84
C GLN A 35 15.56 -5.49 -2.88
N VAL A 36 15.81 -6.12 -1.74
CA VAL A 36 15.86 -7.59 -1.65
C VAL A 36 14.51 -8.21 -2.02
N HIS A 37 13.40 -7.64 -1.53
CA HIS A 37 12.06 -8.07 -1.93
C HIS A 37 11.86 -7.99 -3.46
N GLU A 38 12.16 -6.84 -4.06
CA GLU A 38 12.00 -6.63 -5.50
C GLU A 38 12.90 -7.55 -6.33
N GLU A 39 14.14 -7.78 -5.90
CA GLU A 39 15.06 -8.72 -6.55
C GLU A 39 14.62 -10.18 -6.44
N THR A 40 13.90 -10.53 -5.37
CA THR A 40 13.45 -11.90 -5.11
C THR A 40 12.12 -12.21 -5.79
N TYR A 41 11.18 -11.27 -5.79
CA TYR A 41 9.79 -11.53 -6.16
C TYR A 41 9.28 -10.71 -7.34
N SER A 42 9.83 -9.54 -7.62
CA SER A 42 9.21 -8.61 -8.56
C SER A 42 9.62 -8.88 -10.01
N MET A 43 8.63 -8.83 -10.90
CA MET A 43 8.88 -8.75 -12.35
C MET A 43 9.28 -7.33 -12.78
N SER A 44 9.00 -6.33 -11.95
CA SER A 44 9.18 -4.91 -12.27
C SER A 44 10.39 -4.37 -11.52
N SER A 45 11.44 -3.95 -12.22
CA SER A 45 12.57 -3.34 -11.53
C SER A 45 12.22 -1.95 -11.00
N LEU A 46 12.71 -1.64 -9.80
CA LEU A 46 12.78 -0.27 -9.28
C LEU A 46 13.56 0.69 -10.18
N LYS A 47 14.41 0.17 -11.08
CA LYS A 47 15.16 0.97 -12.05
C LYS A 47 14.24 1.37 -13.21
N PRO A 48 13.93 2.67 -13.38
CA PRO A 48 12.93 3.12 -14.36
C PRO A 48 13.25 2.81 -15.83
N TRP A 49 14.51 2.53 -16.15
CA TRP A 49 14.97 2.19 -17.50
C TRP A 49 15.11 0.69 -17.76
N LYS A 50 14.96 -0.16 -16.74
CA LYS A 50 15.04 -1.61 -16.92
C LYS A 50 13.68 -2.15 -17.38
N ALA A 51 13.70 -3.01 -18.39
CA ALA A 51 12.50 -3.70 -18.85
C ALA A 51 11.94 -4.64 -17.76
N VAL A 52 10.65 -4.90 -17.84
CA VAL A 52 9.99 -5.92 -17.02
C VAL A 52 10.60 -7.29 -17.33
N SER A 53 10.88 -8.07 -16.30
CA SER A 53 11.52 -9.38 -16.37
C SER A 53 10.49 -10.53 -16.42
N GLU A 54 10.97 -11.75 -16.65
CA GLU A 54 10.15 -12.95 -16.48
C GLU A 54 9.82 -13.21 -15.01
N ALA A 55 8.71 -13.91 -14.78
CA ALA A 55 8.25 -14.23 -13.43
C ALA A 55 9.18 -15.26 -12.77
N PRO A 56 9.63 -15.05 -11.51
CA PRO A 56 10.17 -16.15 -10.72
C PRO A 56 9.10 -17.21 -10.46
N ALA A 57 9.53 -18.40 -10.02
CA ALA A 57 8.60 -19.46 -9.65
C ALA A 57 7.86 -19.10 -8.36
N TYR A 58 6.61 -18.64 -8.48
CA TYR A 58 5.75 -18.36 -7.33
C TYR A 58 5.10 -19.64 -6.81
N ARG A 59 5.22 -19.89 -5.50
CA ARG A 59 4.55 -21.01 -4.81
C ARG A 59 3.08 -20.72 -4.50
N HIS A 60 2.68 -19.45 -4.46
CA HIS A 60 1.33 -19.02 -4.13
C HIS A 60 0.72 -18.23 -5.28
N ARG A 61 -0.52 -18.56 -5.66
CA ARG A 61 -1.25 -17.88 -6.74
C ARG A 61 -1.41 -16.38 -6.48
N VAL A 62 -1.72 -15.99 -5.25
CA VAL A 62 -1.93 -14.58 -4.87
C VAL A 62 -0.68 -13.72 -5.11
N LEU A 63 0.53 -14.26 -4.85
CA LEU A 63 1.78 -13.54 -5.13
C LEU A 63 2.03 -13.40 -6.64
N ALA A 64 1.72 -14.45 -7.41
CA ALA A 64 1.80 -14.39 -8.86
C ALA A 64 0.84 -13.33 -9.43
N GLU A 65 -0.41 -13.34 -8.99
CA GLU A 65 -1.43 -12.35 -9.39
C GLU A 65 -1.01 -10.92 -9.04
N PHE A 66 -0.49 -10.69 -7.83
CA PHE A 66 0.00 -9.38 -7.38
C PHE A 66 1.10 -8.85 -8.28
N HIS A 67 2.16 -9.62 -8.51
CA HIS A 67 3.28 -9.16 -9.32
C HIS A 67 2.92 -9.06 -10.82
N HIS A 68 1.98 -9.88 -11.31
CA HIS A 68 1.45 -9.72 -12.68
C HIS A 68 0.71 -8.39 -12.84
N MET A 69 -0.13 -8.02 -11.87
CA MET A 69 -0.80 -6.72 -11.83
C MET A 69 0.22 -5.57 -11.80
N GLU A 70 1.26 -5.65 -10.98
CA GLU A 70 2.33 -4.64 -10.95
C GLU A 70 3.06 -4.55 -12.30
N LYS A 71 3.36 -5.69 -12.93
CA LYS A 71 3.95 -5.75 -14.27
C LYS A 71 3.09 -5.04 -15.31
N GLU A 72 1.77 -5.23 -15.31
CA GLU A 72 0.85 -4.55 -16.22
C GLU A 72 0.79 -3.04 -15.97
N GLY A 73 0.80 -2.62 -14.70
CA GLY A 73 0.94 -1.21 -14.32
C GLY A 73 2.24 -0.60 -14.89
N ARG A 74 3.35 -1.32 -14.73
CA ARG A 74 4.69 -0.88 -15.12
C ARG A 74 4.89 -0.85 -16.63
N ALA A 75 4.32 -1.82 -17.36
CA ALA A 75 4.36 -1.87 -18.82
C ALA A 75 3.81 -0.59 -19.46
N ARG A 76 2.87 0.08 -18.78
CA ARG A 76 2.29 1.35 -19.25
C ARG A 76 3.17 2.58 -18.96
N THR A 77 4.32 2.46 -18.30
CA THR A 77 5.24 3.58 -18.00
C THR A 77 6.67 3.35 -18.48
N GLN A 78 6.89 2.46 -19.45
CA GLN A 78 8.25 2.08 -19.89
C GLN A 78 8.93 3.06 -20.85
N THR A 79 8.16 3.92 -21.52
CA THR A 79 8.71 4.88 -22.50
C THR A 79 8.30 6.32 -22.18
N PRO A 80 9.11 7.33 -22.56
CA PRO A 80 8.73 8.73 -22.37
C PRO A 80 7.36 9.09 -22.96
N GLY A 81 7.02 8.53 -24.13
CA GLY A 81 5.72 8.77 -24.77
C GLY A 81 4.53 8.20 -23.98
N MET A 82 4.70 7.03 -23.36
CA MET A 82 3.68 6.46 -22.48
C MET A 82 3.52 7.25 -21.18
N ILE A 83 4.64 7.71 -20.61
CA ILE A 83 4.65 8.58 -19.42
C ILE A 83 3.90 9.89 -19.73
N LEU A 84 4.18 10.53 -20.88
CA LEU A 84 3.51 11.75 -21.30
C LEU A 84 2.00 11.56 -21.50
N LYS A 85 1.57 10.41 -22.05
CA LYS A 85 0.15 10.07 -22.18
C LYS A 85 -0.56 9.96 -20.84
N GLN A 86 0.11 9.49 -19.79
CA GLN A 86 -0.47 9.35 -18.46
C GLN A 86 -0.36 10.59 -17.58
N ALA A 87 0.55 11.52 -17.92
CA ALA A 87 0.87 12.67 -17.10
C ALA A 87 -0.35 13.51 -16.69
N PRO A 88 -1.32 13.83 -17.59
CA PRO A 88 -2.49 14.63 -17.22
C PRO A 88 -3.39 13.92 -16.20
N LEU A 89 -3.62 12.61 -16.40
CA LEU A 89 -4.46 11.82 -15.50
C LEU A 89 -3.81 11.67 -14.12
N LYS A 90 -2.51 11.35 -14.07
CA LYS A 90 -1.76 11.25 -12.81
C LYS A 90 -1.66 12.59 -12.08
N ALA A 91 -1.33 13.67 -12.79
CA ALA A 91 -1.27 15.01 -12.20
C ALA A 91 -2.64 15.46 -11.69
N GLY A 92 -3.72 15.17 -12.42
CA GLY A 92 -5.09 15.42 -12.00
C GLY A 92 -5.45 14.63 -10.74
N ALA A 93 -5.20 13.32 -10.73
CA ALA A 93 -5.44 12.47 -9.56
C ALA A 93 -4.66 12.95 -8.33
N MET A 94 -3.39 13.34 -8.52
CA MET A 94 -2.54 13.87 -7.44
C MET A 94 -3.04 15.22 -6.93
N GLY A 95 -3.41 16.12 -7.84
CA GLY A 95 -3.96 17.42 -7.52
C GLY A 95 -5.28 17.30 -6.75
N ILE A 96 -6.18 16.41 -7.18
CA ILE A 96 -7.43 16.13 -6.47
C ILE A 96 -7.15 15.50 -5.10
N PHE A 97 -6.19 14.57 -4.99
CA PHE A 97 -5.86 13.94 -3.72
C PHE A 97 -5.33 14.94 -2.68
N PHE A 98 -4.37 15.80 -3.04
CA PHE A 98 -3.76 16.73 -2.09
C PHE A 98 -4.57 18.02 -1.88
N LEU A 99 -5.14 18.57 -2.95
CA LEU A 99 -5.76 19.90 -2.92
C LEU A 99 -7.29 19.82 -2.94
N GLY A 100 -7.86 18.66 -3.23
CA GLY A 100 -9.28 18.50 -3.50
C GLY A 100 -9.70 19.16 -4.81
N PHE A 101 -10.90 18.82 -5.28
CA PHE A 101 -11.53 19.51 -6.40
C PHE A 101 -11.65 21.03 -6.14
N PHE A 102 -11.79 21.41 -4.87
CA PHE A 102 -12.02 22.77 -4.38
C PHE A 102 -10.75 23.61 -4.24
N GLY A 103 -9.60 23.00 -3.98
CA GLY A 103 -8.32 23.72 -3.88
C GLY A 103 -7.65 23.96 -5.23
N LEU A 104 -7.94 23.13 -6.24
CA LEU A 104 -7.34 23.25 -7.57
C LEU A 104 -7.52 24.64 -8.23
N PRO A 105 -8.71 25.26 -8.23
CA PRO A 105 -8.89 26.59 -8.81
C PRO A 105 -8.02 27.67 -8.16
N ALA A 106 -7.67 27.51 -6.88
CA ALA A 106 -6.85 28.48 -6.17
C ALA A 106 -5.41 28.55 -6.71
N LEU A 107 -4.92 27.51 -7.38
CA LEU A 107 -3.59 27.49 -8.02
C LEU A 107 -3.45 28.54 -9.14
N ALA A 108 -4.53 29.12 -9.65
CA ALA A 108 -4.48 30.26 -10.57
C ALA A 108 -3.74 31.47 -9.96
N GLY A 109 -3.67 31.56 -8.62
CA GLY A 109 -2.90 32.57 -7.89
C GLY A 109 -1.39 32.35 -7.90
N LEU A 110 -0.93 31.12 -8.17
CA LEU A 110 0.47 30.72 -7.99
C LEU A 110 1.45 31.57 -8.81
N PRO A 111 1.22 31.87 -10.11
CA PRO A 111 2.17 32.68 -10.88
C PRO A 111 2.34 34.08 -10.29
N GLY A 112 1.26 34.68 -9.77
CA GLY A 112 1.30 35.98 -9.11
C GLY A 112 1.98 35.92 -7.74
N ALA A 113 1.74 34.85 -6.96
CA ALA A 113 2.42 34.59 -5.70
C ALA A 113 3.94 34.48 -5.90
N VAL A 114 4.40 33.69 -6.88
CA VAL A 114 5.82 33.50 -7.21
C VAL A 114 6.46 34.78 -7.78
N ARG A 115 5.69 35.61 -8.51
CA ARG A 115 6.19 36.93 -8.95
C ARG A 115 6.45 37.87 -7.79
N LYS A 116 5.57 37.86 -6.78
CA LYS A 116 5.68 38.69 -5.58
C LYS A 116 6.71 38.17 -4.58
N ASP A 117 6.80 36.86 -4.42
CA ASP A 117 7.70 36.18 -3.50
C ASP A 117 8.52 35.11 -4.24
N LYS A 118 9.77 35.46 -4.56
CA LYS A 118 10.72 34.56 -5.22
C LYS A 118 11.19 33.42 -4.32
N GLY A 119 10.95 33.49 -3.01
CA GLY A 119 11.21 32.41 -2.05
C GLY A 119 10.36 31.15 -2.30
N LEU A 120 9.28 31.26 -3.08
CA LEU A 120 8.44 30.13 -3.49
C LEU A 120 9.03 29.30 -4.62
N ILE A 121 10.01 29.83 -5.39
CA ILE A 121 10.64 29.12 -6.51
C ILE A 121 11.21 27.76 -6.10
N PRO A 122 12.00 27.61 -5.02
CA PRO A 122 12.51 26.29 -4.61
C PRO A 122 11.40 25.30 -4.26
N LEU A 123 10.27 25.76 -3.70
CA LEU A 123 9.12 24.90 -3.39
C LEU A 123 8.44 24.42 -4.68
N VAL A 124 8.23 25.32 -5.65
CA VAL A 124 7.68 24.97 -6.97
C VAL A 124 8.59 24.00 -7.71
N ALA A 125 9.91 24.26 -7.70
CA ALA A 125 10.89 23.39 -8.36
C ALA A 125 10.94 22.00 -7.70
N THR A 126 10.92 21.94 -6.37
CA THR A 126 10.94 20.66 -5.62
C THR A 126 9.66 19.88 -5.86
N GLY A 127 8.48 20.51 -5.74
CA GLY A 127 7.20 19.87 -6.00
C GLY A 127 7.08 19.39 -7.45
N GLY A 128 7.52 20.20 -8.41
CA GLY A 128 7.55 19.83 -9.83
C GLY A 128 8.48 18.65 -10.13
N LEU A 129 9.68 18.65 -9.56
CA LEU A 129 10.63 17.54 -9.69
C LEU A 129 10.02 16.24 -9.16
N VAL A 130 9.45 16.26 -7.95
CA VAL A 130 8.87 15.06 -7.34
C VAL A 130 7.65 14.57 -8.13
N LEU A 131 6.80 15.48 -8.63
CA LEU A 131 5.70 15.12 -9.51
C LEU A 131 6.21 14.41 -10.78
N VAL A 132 7.24 14.96 -11.44
CA VAL A 132 7.84 14.34 -12.63
C VAL A 132 8.40 12.97 -12.29
N LEU A 133 9.12 12.81 -11.19
CA LEU A 133 9.65 11.51 -10.75
C LEU A 133 8.54 10.49 -10.51
N SER A 134 7.40 10.89 -9.94
CA SER A 134 6.26 9.98 -9.74
C SER A 134 5.57 9.52 -11.01
N LEU A 135 5.77 10.21 -12.13
CA LEU A 135 5.20 9.78 -13.41
C LEU A 135 5.84 8.46 -13.89
N TRP A 136 7.09 8.21 -13.50
CA TRP A 136 7.87 7.04 -13.91
C TRP A 136 7.52 5.76 -13.15
N THR A 137 6.91 5.87 -11.97
CA THR A 137 6.56 4.73 -11.11
C THR A 137 5.06 4.48 -11.11
N ILE A 138 4.65 3.31 -10.62
CA ILE A 138 3.29 3.10 -10.14
C ILE A 138 3.22 3.85 -8.80
N ALA A 139 2.77 5.10 -8.85
CA ALA A 139 2.68 5.95 -7.68
C ALA A 139 1.22 6.05 -7.25
N PHE A 140 0.88 5.44 -6.11
CA PHE A 140 -0.33 5.82 -5.40
C PHE A 140 -0.14 7.20 -4.78
N ALA A 141 -1.21 7.98 -4.68
CA ALA A 141 -1.11 9.38 -4.29
C ALA A 141 -0.50 9.56 -2.88
N HIS A 142 -0.75 8.61 -1.97
CA HIS A 142 -0.18 8.62 -0.63
C HIS A 142 1.35 8.39 -0.59
N TYR A 143 1.97 7.84 -1.64
CA TYR A 143 3.44 7.75 -1.73
C TYR A 143 4.11 9.12 -1.87
N LEU A 144 3.33 10.13 -2.26
CA LEU A 144 3.79 11.51 -2.38
C LEU A 144 3.48 12.36 -1.14
N ALA A 145 3.08 11.74 -0.03
CA ALA A 145 2.84 12.42 1.23
C ALA A 145 3.98 13.39 1.65
N PRO A 146 5.28 13.11 1.41
CA PRO A 146 6.35 14.08 1.70
C PRO A 146 6.24 15.42 0.95
N VAL A 147 5.48 15.48 -0.15
CA VAL A 147 5.21 16.71 -0.93
C VAL A 147 4.01 17.48 -0.35
N ALA A 148 3.19 16.87 0.50
CA ALA A 148 1.99 17.52 1.05
C ALA A 148 2.28 18.90 1.68
N PRO A 149 3.34 19.10 2.50
CA PRO A 149 3.65 20.41 3.05
C PRO A 149 3.95 21.45 1.96
N ILE A 150 4.65 21.06 0.89
CA ILE A 150 4.92 21.92 -0.26
C ILE A 150 3.61 22.27 -0.96
N ALA A 151 2.77 21.27 -1.24
CA ALA A 151 1.48 21.46 -1.89
C ALA A 151 0.59 22.44 -1.12
N TYR A 152 0.48 22.31 0.20
CA TYR A 152 -0.32 23.20 1.04
C TYR A 152 0.30 24.59 1.21
N ALA A 153 1.63 24.72 1.26
CA ALA A 153 2.30 26.02 1.28
C ALA A 153 2.05 26.79 -0.03
N LEU A 154 2.17 26.11 -1.17
CA LEU A 154 1.87 26.70 -2.48
C LEU A 154 0.38 27.04 -2.61
N LEU A 155 -0.52 26.19 -2.12
CA LEU A 155 -1.95 26.47 -2.07
C LEU A 155 -2.24 27.74 -1.24
N ALA A 156 -1.71 27.81 -0.03
CA ALA A 156 -1.88 28.95 0.87
C ALA A 156 -1.35 30.25 0.26
N ALA A 157 -0.15 30.21 -0.34
CA ALA A 157 0.42 31.36 -1.05
C ALA A 157 -0.45 31.79 -2.24
N SER A 158 -1.02 30.83 -2.97
CA SER A 158 -1.89 31.10 -4.12
C SER A 158 -3.21 31.75 -3.69
N VAL A 159 -3.85 31.21 -2.65
CA VAL A 159 -5.05 31.81 -2.03
C VAL A 159 -4.77 33.22 -1.52
N ALA A 160 -3.68 33.39 -0.75
CA ALA A 160 -3.28 34.69 -0.22
C ALA A 160 -3.08 35.71 -1.34
N HIS A 161 -2.43 35.32 -2.44
CA HIS A 161 -2.27 36.21 -3.59
C HIS A 161 -3.62 36.60 -4.21
N LEU A 162 -4.50 35.63 -4.45
CA LEU A 162 -5.81 35.87 -5.07
C LEU A 162 -6.72 36.78 -4.22
N VAL A 163 -6.69 36.63 -2.89
CA VAL A 163 -7.47 37.46 -1.96
C VAL A 163 -6.99 38.92 -1.96
N HIS A 164 -5.67 39.14 -2.08
CA HIS A 164 -5.07 40.46 -2.00
C HIS A 164 -4.89 41.15 -3.37
N ALA A 165 -4.98 40.42 -4.48
CA ALA A 165 -4.86 40.98 -5.83
C ALA A 165 -6.13 41.74 -6.25
N ALA A 166 -6.05 43.08 -6.30
CA ALA A 166 -7.19 43.96 -6.60
C ALA A 166 -7.93 43.62 -7.91
N ALA A 167 -7.20 43.23 -8.95
CA ALA A 167 -7.77 42.90 -10.27
C ALA A 167 -8.62 41.62 -10.30
N ALA A 168 -8.32 40.64 -9.43
CA ALA A 168 -8.98 39.34 -9.39
C ALA A 168 -9.89 39.16 -8.16
N ARG A 169 -9.88 40.10 -7.21
CA ARG A 169 -10.49 39.98 -5.87
C ARG A 169 -11.97 39.61 -5.86
N ARG A 170 -12.76 40.03 -6.85
CA ARG A 170 -14.18 39.62 -6.93
C ARG A 170 -14.28 38.14 -7.30
N TRP A 171 -13.68 37.73 -8.42
CA TRP A 171 -13.77 36.38 -8.97
C TRP A 171 -13.08 35.36 -8.07
N ALA A 172 -11.93 35.72 -7.50
CA ALA A 172 -11.23 34.94 -6.49
C ALA A 172 -12.12 34.62 -5.29
N ARG A 173 -12.83 35.60 -4.75
CA ARG A 173 -13.76 35.38 -3.62
C ARG A 173 -14.95 34.50 -4.02
N TRP A 174 -15.52 34.68 -5.20
CA TRP A 174 -16.59 33.81 -5.70
C TRP A 174 -16.13 32.36 -5.85
N ILE A 175 -14.96 32.14 -6.45
CA ILE A 175 -14.38 30.81 -6.64
C ILE A 175 -14.05 30.16 -5.30
N LEU A 176 -13.39 30.88 -4.39
CA LEU A 176 -13.01 30.35 -3.07
C LEU A 176 -14.24 30.06 -2.20
N ASN A 177 -15.18 31.00 -2.11
CA ASN A 177 -16.41 30.82 -1.32
C ASN A 177 -17.30 29.74 -1.92
N GLY A 178 -17.44 29.69 -3.25
CA GLY A 178 -18.19 28.66 -3.95
C GLY A 178 -17.56 27.28 -3.76
N SER A 179 -16.22 27.19 -3.80
CA SER A 179 -15.48 25.95 -3.54
C SER A 179 -15.64 25.50 -2.09
N ALA A 180 -15.58 26.42 -1.12
CA ALA A 180 -15.82 26.11 0.28
C ALA A 180 -17.28 25.68 0.54
N ALA A 181 -18.25 26.38 -0.04
CA ALA A 181 -19.67 26.03 0.08
C ALA A 181 -19.97 24.66 -0.53
N LEU A 182 -19.42 24.36 -1.71
CA LEU A 182 -19.58 23.06 -2.36
C LEU A 182 -18.84 21.95 -1.59
N PHE A 183 -17.68 22.23 -1.01
CA PHE A 183 -17.00 21.30 -0.10
C PHE A 183 -17.86 20.94 1.11
N VAL A 184 -18.42 21.94 1.79
CA VAL A 184 -19.35 21.75 2.92
C VAL A 184 -20.60 20.98 2.48
N ALA A 185 -21.17 21.30 1.32
CA ALA A 185 -22.33 20.59 0.79
C ALA A 185 -22.03 19.12 0.48
N VAL A 186 -20.88 18.82 -0.15
CA VAL A 186 -20.46 17.45 -0.47
C VAL A 186 -20.15 16.66 0.80
N ILE A 187 -19.47 17.25 1.79
CA ILE A 187 -19.25 16.59 3.09
C ILE A 187 -20.56 16.36 3.81
N GLY A 188 -21.45 17.36 3.84
CA GLY A 188 -22.78 17.23 4.45
C GLY A 188 -23.61 16.13 3.79
N LEU A 189 -23.59 16.05 2.45
CA LEU A 189 -24.24 14.97 1.70
C LEU A 189 -23.60 13.62 1.99
N ARG A 190 -22.26 13.53 1.96
CA ARG A 190 -21.53 12.30 2.30
C ARG A 190 -21.90 11.82 3.69
N ALA A 191 -21.83 12.71 4.69
CA ALA A 191 -22.21 12.41 6.07
C ALA A 191 -23.67 11.95 6.16
N ALA A 192 -24.61 12.64 5.51
CA ALA A 192 -26.02 12.24 5.47
C ALA A 192 -26.22 10.85 4.83
N LEU A 193 -25.43 10.52 3.79
CA LEU A 193 -25.46 9.21 3.14
C LEU A 193 -24.76 8.12 3.96
N THR A 194 -23.71 8.41 4.74
CA THR A 194 -23.07 7.44 5.65
C THR A 194 -23.78 7.28 6.99
N PHE A 195 -24.63 8.23 7.40
CA PHE A 195 -25.56 8.03 8.52
C PHE A 195 -26.68 7.03 8.21
N VAL A 196 -26.82 6.62 6.94
CA VAL A 196 -27.47 5.35 6.59
C VAL A 196 -26.41 4.27 6.81
N PRO A 197 -26.52 3.41 7.84
CA PRO A 197 -25.49 2.43 8.13
C PRO A 197 -25.35 1.48 6.93
N ALA A 198 -24.27 1.65 6.16
CA ALA A 198 -23.77 0.57 5.34
C ALA A 198 -23.17 -0.44 6.32
N GLY A 199 -23.92 -1.50 6.61
CA GLY A 199 -23.52 -2.56 7.54
C GLY A 199 -22.38 -3.45 7.04
N GLU A 200 -21.47 -2.92 6.24
CA GLU A 200 -20.34 -3.66 5.68
C GLU A 200 -19.08 -3.37 6.49
N GLU A 201 -18.62 -4.40 7.20
CA GLU A 201 -17.31 -4.42 7.86
C GLU A 201 -16.22 -4.13 6.82
N THR A 202 -15.22 -3.33 7.18
CA THR A 202 -14.02 -3.16 6.34
C THR A 202 -13.09 -4.36 6.48
N PHE A 203 -12.21 -4.59 5.50
CA PHE A 203 -11.18 -5.64 5.62
C PHE A 203 -10.35 -5.50 6.92
N GLY A 204 -9.97 -4.28 7.28
CA GLY A 204 -9.19 -4.01 8.49
C GLY A 204 -9.92 -4.37 9.78
N GLU A 205 -11.21 -4.02 9.87
CA GLU A 205 -12.07 -4.38 11.01
C GLU A 205 -12.24 -5.90 11.11
N GLN A 206 -12.50 -6.56 9.98
CA GLN A 206 -12.66 -8.01 9.91
C GLN A 206 -11.41 -8.76 10.37
N ARG A 207 -10.24 -8.37 9.85
CA ARG A 207 -8.97 -8.97 10.25
C ARG A 207 -8.66 -8.72 11.73
N SER A 208 -8.93 -7.50 12.22
CA SER A 208 -8.78 -7.18 13.64
C SER A 208 -9.69 -8.04 14.51
N ARG A 209 -10.96 -8.22 14.12
CA ARG A 209 -11.92 -9.05 14.86
C ARG A 209 -11.47 -10.51 14.94
N VAL A 210 -11.02 -11.09 13.82
CA VAL A 210 -10.51 -12.47 13.81
C VAL A 210 -9.25 -12.59 14.68
N ALA A 211 -8.30 -11.67 14.53
CA ALA A 211 -7.07 -11.67 15.34
C ALA A 211 -7.36 -11.54 16.85
N SER A 212 -8.24 -10.63 17.26
CA SER A 212 -8.66 -10.49 18.66
C SER A 212 -9.36 -11.75 19.17
N SER A 213 -10.24 -12.35 18.36
CA SER A 213 -10.95 -13.57 18.76
C SER A 213 -10.06 -14.80 18.97
N LEU A 214 -8.87 -14.80 18.35
CA LEU A 214 -7.82 -15.80 18.55
C LEU A 214 -7.01 -15.46 19.81
N ALA A 215 -6.56 -14.20 19.93
CA ALA A 215 -5.77 -13.73 21.08
C ALA A 215 -6.51 -13.81 22.44
N GLU A 216 -7.83 -13.81 22.45
CA GLU A 216 -8.63 -14.02 23.67
C GLU A 216 -8.64 -15.47 24.16
N ARG A 217 -8.21 -16.43 23.33
CA ARG A 217 -8.19 -17.85 23.67
C ARG A 217 -6.87 -18.19 24.38
N PRO A 218 -6.89 -19.14 25.33
CA PRO A 218 -5.64 -19.61 25.94
C PRO A 218 -4.82 -20.42 24.93
N GLY A 219 -3.53 -20.11 24.84
CA GLY A 219 -2.57 -20.80 23.97
C GLY A 219 -2.19 -19.97 22.74
N LYS A 220 -1.27 -20.52 21.93
CA LYS A 220 -0.82 -19.89 20.69
C LYS A 220 -1.54 -20.49 19.48
N ASP A 221 -1.70 -19.71 18.42
CA ASP A 221 -2.44 -20.11 17.23
C ASP A 221 -1.58 -20.10 15.97
N LEU A 222 -1.85 -21.03 15.06
CA LEU A 222 -1.29 -21.11 13.70
C LEU A 222 -2.45 -21.11 12.69
N VAL A 223 -2.58 -20.05 11.90
CA VAL A 223 -3.70 -19.86 10.97
C VAL A 223 -3.23 -20.01 9.53
N PHE A 224 -3.73 -21.04 8.85
CA PHE A 224 -3.57 -21.19 7.41
C PHE A 224 -4.68 -20.44 6.68
N VAL A 225 -4.30 -19.52 5.79
CA VAL A 225 -5.23 -18.69 5.03
C VAL A 225 -5.39 -19.25 3.62
N GLN A 226 -6.61 -19.65 3.28
CA GLN A 226 -6.98 -20.13 1.97
C GLN A 226 -7.81 -19.08 1.23
N TYR A 227 -7.24 -18.58 0.15
CA TYR A 227 -7.88 -17.57 -0.70
C TYR A 227 -8.75 -18.22 -1.79
N SER A 228 -9.99 -17.76 -1.89
CA SER A 228 -10.87 -18.04 -3.03
C SER A 228 -10.27 -17.56 -4.35
N ARG A 229 -10.82 -17.99 -5.50
CA ARG A 229 -10.40 -17.50 -6.83
C ARG A 229 -10.75 -16.04 -7.08
N ALA A 230 -11.74 -15.53 -6.35
CA ALA A 230 -12.21 -14.16 -6.45
C ALA A 230 -11.53 -13.19 -5.46
N HIS A 231 -10.58 -13.68 -4.67
CA HIS A 231 -9.83 -12.87 -3.71
C HIS A 231 -9.11 -11.70 -4.38
N THR A 232 -9.16 -10.52 -3.76
CA THR A 232 -8.38 -9.34 -4.17
C THR A 232 -7.01 -9.32 -3.50
N VAL A 233 -5.94 -9.19 -4.30
CA VAL A 233 -4.55 -9.13 -3.82
C VAL A 233 -4.28 -7.96 -2.85
N HIS A 234 -5.18 -7.00 -2.76
CA HIS A 234 -5.09 -5.85 -1.87
C HIS A 234 -5.45 -6.19 -0.41
N ASN A 235 -6.25 -7.23 -0.18
CA ASN A 235 -6.73 -7.65 1.15
C ASN A 235 -5.93 -8.82 1.72
N GLU A 236 -4.60 -8.71 1.73
CA GLU A 236 -3.71 -9.78 2.20
C GLU A 236 -3.86 -10.01 3.71
N TRP A 237 -4.10 -11.25 4.15
CA TRP A 237 -4.24 -11.59 5.56
C TRP A 237 -2.92 -11.94 6.25
N VAL A 238 -1.94 -12.42 5.48
CA VAL A 238 -0.71 -13.01 6.02
C VAL A 238 0.32 -11.92 6.33
N TYR A 239 0.23 -11.41 7.55
CA TYR A 239 1.19 -10.50 8.17
C TYR A 239 1.52 -10.99 9.59
N ASN A 240 2.80 -11.24 9.85
CA ASN A 240 3.32 -11.68 11.15
C ASN A 240 4.15 -10.57 11.80
N ALA A 241 4.37 -10.66 13.11
CA ALA A 241 5.32 -9.77 13.79
C ALA A 241 6.76 -10.07 13.33
N ALA A 242 7.69 -9.18 13.65
CA ALA A 242 9.10 -9.36 13.31
C ALA A 242 9.70 -10.61 13.98
N ASP A 243 9.29 -10.89 15.23
CA ASP A 243 9.57 -12.12 15.93
C ASP A 243 8.39 -13.10 15.76
N ILE A 244 8.46 -13.90 14.69
CA ILE A 244 7.37 -14.80 14.31
C ILE A 244 7.21 -15.93 15.33
N ASP A 245 8.32 -16.45 15.84
CA ASP A 245 8.33 -17.61 16.73
C ASP A 245 7.70 -17.31 18.10
N ASP A 246 7.88 -16.08 18.59
CA ASP A 246 7.29 -15.61 19.85
C ASP A 246 5.91 -14.93 19.68
N SER A 247 5.38 -14.82 18.45
CA SER A 247 4.05 -14.23 18.22
C SER A 247 2.93 -15.08 18.83
N GLU A 248 1.85 -14.47 19.33
CA GLU A 248 0.66 -15.21 19.80
C GLU A 248 -0.06 -15.93 18.65
N VAL A 249 -0.17 -15.26 17.49
CA VAL A 249 -0.80 -15.79 16.28
C VAL A 249 0.18 -15.74 15.13
N VAL A 250 0.42 -16.88 14.49
CA VAL A 250 1.17 -16.99 13.24
C VAL A 250 0.21 -17.21 12.08
N TRP A 251 0.31 -16.37 11.05
CA TRP A 251 -0.46 -16.46 9.82
C TRP A 251 0.42 -17.06 8.72
N ALA A 252 -0.12 -18.00 7.96
CA ALA A 252 0.54 -18.63 6.84
C ALA A 252 -0.41 -18.76 5.65
N ARG A 253 0.08 -18.67 4.42
CA ARG A 253 -0.74 -18.96 3.24
C ARG A 253 -0.89 -20.48 3.12
N ASP A 254 -2.11 -20.96 2.94
CA ASP A 254 -2.39 -22.39 2.74
C ASP A 254 -1.65 -22.93 1.50
N MET A 255 -0.98 -24.07 1.67
CA MET A 255 -0.30 -24.82 0.60
C MET A 255 -0.87 -26.23 0.42
N GLY A 256 -1.98 -26.53 1.09
CA GLY A 256 -2.55 -27.86 1.17
C GLY A 256 -1.91 -28.71 2.28
N ALA A 257 -2.63 -29.74 2.69
CA ALA A 257 -2.36 -30.49 3.91
C ALA A 257 -0.94 -31.06 4.02
N ALA A 258 -0.39 -31.53 2.90
CA ALA A 258 0.95 -32.11 2.88
C ALA A 258 2.04 -31.09 3.18
N ALA A 259 1.98 -29.91 2.56
CA ALA A 259 2.96 -28.85 2.77
C ALA A 259 2.75 -28.13 4.11
N ASN A 260 1.48 -27.95 4.53
CA ASN A 260 1.17 -27.32 5.81
C ASN A 260 1.66 -28.15 7.00
N ARG A 261 1.83 -29.47 6.82
CA ARG A 261 2.31 -30.37 7.89
C ARG A 261 3.68 -29.96 8.42
N GLU A 262 4.58 -29.50 7.56
CA GLU A 262 5.90 -29.01 7.97
C GLU A 262 5.80 -27.90 9.01
N LEU A 263 4.89 -26.94 8.80
CA LEU A 263 4.71 -25.81 9.71
C LEU A 263 3.96 -26.20 10.99
N ILE A 264 3.04 -27.17 10.90
CA ILE A 264 2.36 -27.75 12.08
C ILE A 264 3.36 -28.50 12.97
N ASP A 265 4.28 -29.25 12.37
CA ASP A 265 5.32 -29.98 13.10
C ASP A 265 6.39 -29.03 13.67
N TYR A 266 6.68 -27.90 13.01
CA TYR A 266 7.57 -26.85 13.50
C TYR A 266 7.00 -26.10 14.71
N TYR A 267 5.68 -25.88 14.76
CA TYR A 267 4.98 -25.22 15.85
C TYR A 267 4.04 -26.16 16.62
N PRO A 268 4.56 -27.15 17.37
CA PRO A 268 3.74 -28.17 18.04
C PRO A 268 2.93 -27.61 19.21
N ASP A 269 3.29 -26.43 19.73
CA ASP A 269 2.61 -25.72 20.82
C ASP A 269 1.47 -24.81 20.31
N ARG A 270 1.26 -24.72 19.00
CA ARG A 270 0.23 -23.89 18.38
C ARG A 270 -0.96 -24.71 17.90
N ARG A 271 -2.17 -24.21 18.15
CA ARG A 271 -3.39 -24.79 17.59
C ARG A 271 -3.54 -24.41 16.12
N PRO A 272 -3.67 -25.38 15.20
CA PRO A 272 -3.82 -25.09 13.78
C PRO A 272 -5.29 -24.74 13.44
N TRP A 273 -5.45 -23.68 12.64
CA TRP A 273 -6.73 -23.19 12.11
C TRP A 273 -6.67 -23.08 10.59
N LEU A 274 -7.85 -23.17 9.97
CA LEU A 274 -8.05 -22.82 8.56
C LEU A 274 -8.98 -21.60 8.46
N LEU A 275 -8.50 -20.55 7.80
CA LEU A 275 -9.28 -19.36 7.48
C LEU A 275 -9.57 -19.35 5.97
N LEU A 276 -10.85 -19.48 5.61
CA LEU A 276 -11.31 -19.27 4.24
C LEU A 276 -11.56 -17.78 4.02
N VAL A 277 -11.05 -17.24 2.91
CA VAL A 277 -11.14 -15.81 2.56
C VAL A 277 -11.64 -15.64 1.13
N GLY A 278 -12.71 -14.86 0.99
CA GLY A 278 -13.24 -14.45 -0.30
C GLY A 278 -14.46 -15.24 -0.76
N PRO A 279 -15.32 -14.64 -1.58
CA PRO A 279 -16.52 -15.29 -2.08
C PRO A 279 -16.18 -16.33 -3.15
N GLU A 280 -17.06 -17.30 -3.35
CA GLU A 280 -16.82 -18.36 -4.34
C GLU A 280 -16.86 -17.86 -5.80
N GLU A 281 -17.63 -16.80 -6.10
CA GLU A 281 -17.96 -16.45 -7.50
C GLU A 281 -17.60 -15.02 -7.96
N GLN A 282 -17.64 -13.98 -7.12
CA GLN A 282 -17.50 -12.57 -7.57
C GLN A 282 -16.38 -11.81 -6.86
N ARG A 283 -15.52 -11.10 -7.60
CA ARG A 283 -14.45 -10.28 -6.99
C ARG A 283 -15.03 -9.10 -6.21
N VAL A 284 -14.52 -8.89 -5.01
CA VAL A 284 -14.87 -7.79 -4.11
C VAL A 284 -13.96 -6.58 -4.39
N GLU A 285 -14.44 -5.35 -4.15
CA GLU A 285 -13.61 -4.15 -4.30
C GLU A 285 -12.46 -4.11 -3.25
N PRO A 286 -11.31 -3.47 -3.54
CA PRO A 286 -10.10 -3.52 -2.71
C PRO A 286 -10.23 -3.12 -1.23
N ASP A 287 -11.30 -2.42 -0.83
CA ASP A 287 -11.50 -1.93 0.56
C ASP A 287 -12.72 -2.55 1.26
N GLN A 288 -13.48 -3.41 0.57
CA GLN A 288 -14.62 -4.11 1.15
C GLN A 288 -14.17 -5.41 1.83
N ALA A 289 -14.79 -5.77 2.96
CA ALA A 289 -14.52 -7.07 3.57
C ALA A 289 -14.99 -8.21 2.66
N GLU A 290 -14.12 -9.20 2.53
CA GLU A 290 -14.44 -10.47 1.90
C GLU A 290 -15.10 -11.39 2.94
N PRO A 291 -16.07 -12.25 2.60
CA PRO A 291 -16.60 -13.20 3.56
C PRO A 291 -15.48 -14.11 4.08
N THR A 292 -15.40 -14.22 5.41
CA THR A 292 -14.40 -15.06 6.08
C THR A 292 -15.04 -16.16 6.90
N ARG A 293 -14.41 -17.33 6.94
CA ARG A 293 -14.80 -18.41 7.84
C ARG A 293 -13.57 -19.03 8.48
N LEU A 294 -13.42 -18.82 9.79
CA LEU A 294 -12.41 -19.48 10.61
C LEU A 294 -12.96 -20.82 11.11
N MET A 295 -12.20 -21.89 10.95
CA MET A 295 -12.54 -23.23 11.40
C MET A 295 -11.31 -23.99 11.89
N ASP A 296 -11.51 -25.04 12.69
CA ASP A 296 -10.43 -25.95 13.05
C ASP A 296 -9.78 -26.54 11.80
N TYR A 297 -8.45 -26.70 11.83
CA TYR A 297 -7.76 -27.31 10.70
C TYR A 297 -8.20 -28.78 10.54
N PRO A 298 -8.61 -29.22 9.35
CA PRO A 298 -9.25 -30.53 9.17
C PRO A 298 -8.30 -31.69 9.47
N GLU A 299 -8.59 -32.49 10.50
CA GLU A 299 -7.80 -33.68 10.87
C GLU A 299 -7.74 -34.73 9.77
N SER A 300 -8.81 -34.87 8.97
CA SER A 300 -8.86 -35.78 7.82
C SER A 300 -7.77 -35.46 6.79
N ALA A 301 -7.39 -34.19 6.68
CA ALA A 301 -6.33 -33.73 5.80
C ALA A 301 -4.93 -34.15 6.33
N LEU A 302 -4.76 -34.16 7.65
CA LEU A 302 -3.55 -34.69 8.31
C LEU A 302 -3.45 -36.22 8.15
N GLN A 303 -4.56 -36.94 8.28
CA GLN A 303 -4.61 -38.40 8.16
C GLN A 303 -4.38 -38.89 6.73
N GLN A 304 -4.97 -38.26 5.71
CA GLN A 304 -4.71 -38.62 4.31
C GLN A 304 -3.24 -38.42 3.92
N THR A 305 -2.60 -37.38 4.46
CA THR A 305 -1.18 -37.13 4.25
C THR A 305 -0.32 -38.21 4.91
N ALA A 306 -0.61 -38.56 6.18
CA ALA A 306 0.09 -39.63 6.89
C ALA A 306 -0.02 -40.99 6.18
N ASN A 307 -1.20 -41.30 5.62
CA ASN A 307 -1.44 -42.52 4.86
C ASN A 307 -0.68 -42.52 3.52
N ARG A 308 -0.59 -41.39 2.82
CA ARG A 308 0.21 -41.27 1.59
C ARG A 308 1.71 -41.39 1.88
N ALA A 309 2.22 -40.71 2.91
CA ALA A 309 3.63 -40.79 3.30
C ALA A 309 4.06 -42.22 3.67
N ARG A 310 3.19 -42.97 4.38
CA ARG A 310 3.42 -44.41 4.62
C ARG A 310 3.42 -45.23 3.33
N SER A 311 2.48 -44.97 2.42
CA SER A 311 2.41 -45.70 1.15
C SER A 311 3.58 -45.43 0.20
N ASP A 312 4.17 -44.23 0.26
CA ASP A 312 5.34 -43.87 -0.54
C ASP A 312 6.64 -44.37 0.11
N ALA A 313 6.69 -44.51 1.43
CA ALA A 313 7.80 -45.17 2.15
C ALA A 313 7.85 -46.69 1.92
N ASP A 314 6.69 -47.34 1.68
CA ASP A 314 6.59 -48.77 1.36
C ASP A 314 6.82 -49.09 -0.13
N LYS A 315 7.05 -48.08 -0.98
CA LYS A 315 7.47 -48.33 -2.37
C LYS A 315 8.95 -48.70 -2.39
N PRO A 316 9.34 -49.86 -2.97
CA PRO A 316 10.74 -50.19 -3.13
C PRO A 316 11.40 -49.15 -4.03
N SER A 317 12.54 -48.62 -3.59
CA SER A 317 13.36 -47.71 -4.40
C SER A 317 13.80 -48.44 -5.67
N SER A 318 13.20 -48.08 -6.80
CA SER A 318 13.59 -48.52 -8.14
C SER A 318 14.80 -47.76 -8.64
#